data_AF-A0A7W7LNX0-F1
#
_entry.id   AF-A0A7W7LNX0-F1
#
_cell.length_a   1.000
_cell.length_b   1.000
_cell.length_c   1.000
_cell.angle_alpha   90.00
_cell.angle_beta   90.00
_cell.angle_gamma   90.00
#
_symmetry.space_group_name_H-M   'P 1'
#
loop_
_entity.id
_entity.type
_entity.pdbx_description
1 polymer ?
#
loop_
_entity_poly.entity_id
_entity_poly.type
_entity_poly.pdbx_seq_one_letter_code
_entity_poly.pdbx_strand_id
1 'polypeptide(L)'
;MNDLPPDLPRLRTLETYLELQLQRVRDAIEGLEPTKEETKAEGWVLQHIPSPRDKPLSWLHTSTCILAKGGARLTRREARLALAEAGVRPCETCHPERVLTSD
;
A
#
# COMPACT_ATOMS: atom_id res chain seq x y z
N MET A 1 -7.28 -40.74 0.78
CA MET A 1 -8.65 -41.08 0.33
C MET A 1 -8.92 -40.23 -0.90
N ASN A 2 -9.49 -40.79 -1.96
CA ASN A 2 -9.88 -39.99 -3.12
C ASN A 2 -11.25 -39.39 -2.78
N ASP A 3 -11.31 -38.09 -2.48
CA ASP A 3 -12.54 -37.39 -2.08
C ASP A 3 -13.47 -37.10 -3.27
N LEU A 4 -13.14 -37.66 -4.44
CA LEU A 4 -13.89 -37.48 -5.67
C LEU A 4 -14.98 -38.54 -5.81
N PRO A 5 -16.19 -38.15 -6.25
CA PRO A 5 -17.25 -39.10 -6.54
C PRO A 5 -16.85 -40.03 -7.71
N PRO A 6 -17.36 -41.27 -7.75
CA PRO A 6 -16.92 -42.27 -8.72
C PRO A 6 -17.55 -42.09 -10.12
N ASP A 7 -18.58 -41.24 -10.28
CA ASP A 7 -19.33 -41.11 -11.52
C ASP A 7 -19.00 -39.84 -12.31
N LEU A 8 -18.94 -40.00 -13.64
CA LEU A 8 -18.55 -38.95 -14.58
C LEU A 8 -19.46 -37.70 -14.53
N PRO A 9 -20.81 -37.82 -14.42
CA PRO A 9 -21.67 -36.63 -14.36
C PRO A 9 -21.39 -35.74 -13.15
N ARG A 10 -21.19 -36.32 -11.95
CA ARG A 10 -20.82 -35.55 -10.76
C ARG A 10 -19.43 -34.94 -10.90
N LEU A 11 -18.47 -35.67 -11.46
CA LEU A 11 -17.13 -35.13 -11.72
C LEU A 11 -17.15 -33.92 -12.66
N ARG A 12 -17.95 -33.96 -13.75
CA ARG A 12 -18.12 -32.80 -14.65
C ARG A 12 -18.77 -31.61 -13.97
N THR A 13 -19.75 -31.86 -13.11
CA THR A 13 -20.38 -30.80 -12.32
C THR A 13 -19.37 -30.15 -11.36
N LEU A 14 -18.55 -30.96 -10.70
CA LEU A 14 -17.50 -30.46 -9.80
C LEU A 14 -16.41 -29.69 -10.55
N GLU A 15 -15.98 -30.18 -11.70
CA GLU A 15 -15.01 -29.48 -12.56
C GLU A 15 -15.48 -28.06 -12.88
N THR A 16 -16.68 -27.91 -13.44
CA THR A 16 -17.25 -26.58 -13.76
C THR A 16 -17.41 -25.71 -12.50
N TYR A 17 -17.88 -26.28 -11.40
CA TYR A 17 -18.03 -25.51 -10.16
C TYR A 17 -16.69 -25.02 -9.63
N LEU A 18 -15.67 -25.87 -9.62
CA LEU A 18 -14.33 -25.55 -9.12
C LEU A 18 -13.63 -24.53 -10.02
N GLU A 19 -13.81 -24.58 -11.34
CA GLU A 19 -13.32 -23.55 -12.26
C GLU A 19 -13.90 -22.18 -11.93
N LEU A 20 -15.21 -22.10 -11.70
CA LEU A 20 -15.88 -20.86 -11.30
C LEU A 20 -15.40 -20.35 -9.93
N GLN A 21 -15.20 -21.25 -8.96
CA GLN A 21 -14.66 -20.86 -7.65
C GLN A 21 -13.21 -20.40 -7.75
N LEU A 22 -12.39 -21.10 -8.53
CA LEU A 22 -11.00 -20.73 -8.75
C LEU A 22 -10.89 -19.36 -9.41
N GLN A 23 -11.76 -19.05 -10.37
CA GLN A 23 -11.80 -17.73 -10.99
C GLN A 23 -12.12 -16.64 -9.96
N ARG A 24 -13.15 -16.83 -9.13
CA ARG A 24 -13.49 -15.88 -8.06
C ARG A 24 -12.34 -15.63 -7.09
N VAL A 25 -11.60 -16.70 -6.74
CA VAL A 25 -10.42 -16.57 -5.86
C VAL A 25 -9.32 -15.77 -6.55
N ARG A 26 -9.06 -16.01 -7.85
CA ARG A 26 -8.08 -15.24 -8.62
C ARG A 26 -8.44 -13.77 -8.71
N ASP A 27 -9.70 -13.46 -9.00
CA ASP A 27 -10.19 -12.08 -9.07
C ASP A 27 -10.04 -11.38 -7.70
N ALA A 28 -10.32 -12.08 -6.60
CA ALA A 28 -10.11 -11.56 -5.25
C ALA A 28 -8.64 -11.35 -4.91
N ILE A 29 -7.76 -12.26 -5.35
CA ILE A 29 -6.30 -12.10 -5.20
C ILE A 29 -5.85 -10.85 -5.97
N GLU A 30 -6.24 -10.71 -7.23
CA GLU A 30 -5.87 -9.55 -8.05
C GLU A 30 -6.36 -8.23 -7.43
N GLY A 31 -7.58 -8.21 -6.88
CA GLY A 31 -8.11 -7.03 -6.19
C GLY A 31 -7.44 -6.71 -4.85
N LEU A 32 -6.75 -7.67 -4.22
CA LEU A 32 -6.07 -7.51 -2.93
C LEU A 32 -4.55 -7.39 -3.06
N GLU A 33 -3.98 -7.85 -4.18
CA GLU A 33 -2.56 -7.71 -4.46
C GLU A 33 -2.22 -6.23 -4.66
N PRO A 34 -1.27 -5.69 -3.89
CA PRO A 34 -0.86 -4.30 -4.08
C PRO A 34 -0.22 -4.19 -5.46
N THR A 35 -0.59 -3.16 -6.21
CA THR A 35 0.03 -2.91 -7.51
C THR A 35 1.53 -2.68 -7.31
N LYS A 36 2.37 -3.03 -8.30
CA LYS A 36 3.83 -2.79 -8.23
C LYS A 36 4.18 -1.31 -7.95
N GLU A 37 3.29 -0.39 -8.24
CA GLU A 37 3.43 1.05 -7.93
C GLU A 37 3.20 1.37 -6.45
N GLU A 38 2.37 0.60 -5.74
CA GLU A 38 2.14 0.78 -4.30
C GLU A 38 3.26 0.20 -3.43
N THR A 39 3.99 -0.82 -3.90
CA THR A 39 5.01 -1.53 -3.12
C THR A 39 6.42 -0.94 -3.20
N LYS A 40 6.69 -0.07 -4.18
CA LYS A 40 7.93 0.71 -4.18
C LYS A 40 7.78 1.89 -3.22
N ALA A 41 8.41 1.80 -2.05
CA ALA A 41 8.61 2.91 -1.12
C ALA A 41 9.52 3.99 -1.73
N GLU A 42 9.08 4.63 -2.81
CA GLU A 42 9.93 5.47 -3.66
C GLU A 42 9.40 6.89 -3.86
N GLY A 43 8.15 7.19 -3.45
CA GLY A 43 7.52 8.49 -3.70
C GLY A 43 7.65 9.54 -2.59
N TRP A 44 7.87 9.13 -1.33
CA TRP A 44 7.89 10.03 -0.19
C TRP A 44 9.00 9.71 0.81
N VAL A 45 9.38 10.71 1.61
CA VAL A 45 10.40 10.61 2.66
C VAL A 45 9.87 11.25 3.94
N LEU A 46 9.90 10.52 5.05
CA LEU A 46 9.60 11.03 6.38
C LEU A 46 10.91 11.36 7.11
N GLN A 47 11.20 12.66 7.21
CA GLN A 47 12.38 13.18 7.89
C GLN A 47 12.04 13.52 9.34
N HIS A 48 12.70 12.86 10.29
CA HIS A 48 12.58 13.21 11.70
C HIS A 48 13.46 14.44 12.01
N ILE A 49 12.88 15.45 12.66
CA ILE A 49 13.60 16.62 13.17
C ILE A 49 13.83 16.41 14.67
N PRO A 50 15.09 16.39 15.13
CA PRO A 50 15.40 16.42 16.55
C PRO A 50 14.76 17.66 17.20
N SER A 51 13.90 17.46 18.20
CA SER A 51 13.27 18.54 18.95
C SER A 51 13.74 18.47 20.42
N PRO A 52 14.23 19.59 21.00
CA PRO A 52 14.59 19.66 22.42
C PRO A 52 13.37 19.70 23.35
N ARG A 53 12.15 19.80 22.80
CA ARG A 53 10.89 19.57 23.52
C ARG A 53 10.40 18.15 23.20
N ASP A 54 9.87 17.43 24.18
CA ASP A 54 9.44 16.01 24.13
C ASP A 54 8.43 15.61 23.03
N LYS A 55 8.07 16.50 22.10
CA LYS A 55 7.26 16.18 20.94
C LYS A 55 8.16 16.05 19.70
N PRO A 56 8.43 14.82 19.22
CA PRO A 56 9.14 14.64 17.96
C PRO A 56 8.34 15.29 16.83
N LEU A 57 9.01 16.10 16.02
CA LEU A 57 8.45 16.72 14.83
C LEU A 57 9.03 16.01 13.63
N SER A 58 8.17 15.56 12.71
CA SER A 58 8.60 14.95 11.46
C SER A 58 8.08 15.76 10.29
N TRP A 59 8.88 15.86 9.23
CA TRP A 59 8.48 16.49 7.98
C TRP A 59 8.30 15.43 6.92
N LEU A 60 7.15 15.44 6.27
CA LEU A 60 6.92 14.62 5.09
C LEU A 60 7.35 15.39 3.86
N HIS A 61 8.09 14.73 2.98
CA HIS A 61 8.55 15.25 1.70
C HIS A 61 8.16 14.32 0.56
N THR A 62 8.11 14.85 -0.68
CA THR A 62 8.23 13.99 -1.86
C THR A 62 9.67 13.49 -1.96
N SER A 63 9.89 12.35 -2.61
CA SER A 63 11.22 11.74 -2.77
C SER A 63 12.19 12.59 -3.61
N THR A 64 11.67 13.57 -4.35
CA THR A 64 12.45 14.51 -5.18
C THR A 64 12.63 15.87 -4.51
N CYS A 65 12.19 16.04 -3.26
CA CYS A 65 12.31 17.31 -2.55
C CYS A 65 13.77 17.64 -2.21
N ILE A 66 14.26 18.79 -2.67
CA ILE A 66 15.64 19.25 -2.43
C ILE A 66 15.94 19.58 -0.95
N LEU A 67 14.91 19.79 -0.14
CA LEU A 67 15.07 20.09 1.29
C LEU A 67 15.06 18.84 2.17
N ALA A 68 14.68 17.68 1.62
CA ALA A 68 14.67 16.43 2.36
C ALA A 68 16.11 16.03 2.72
N LYS A 69 16.41 15.90 4.02
CA LYS A 69 17.71 15.47 4.52
C LYS A 69 17.61 14.10 5.18
N GLY A 70 17.59 13.06 4.35
CA GLY A 70 17.43 11.67 4.79
C GLY A 70 16.05 11.39 5.40
N GLY A 71 15.89 10.20 5.99
CA GLY A 71 14.63 9.75 6.59
C GLY A 71 14.15 8.42 6.03
N ALA A 72 13.04 7.92 6.58
CA ALA A 72 12.42 6.70 6.11
C ALA A 72 11.72 6.95 4.78
N ARG A 73 11.93 6.07 3.79
CA ARG A 73 11.18 6.15 2.53
C ARG A 73 9.84 5.48 2.71
N LEU A 74 8.79 6.12 2.21
CA LEU A 74 7.41 5.68 2.37
C LEU A 74 6.77 5.42 1.01
N THR A 75 5.91 4.39 1.00
CA THR A 75 4.89 4.18 -0.03
C THR A 75 3.82 5.29 0.05
N ARG A 76 2.97 5.39 -0.98
CA ARG A 76 1.85 6.35 -0.99
C ARG A 76 0.93 6.16 0.22
N ARG A 77 0.62 4.91 0.56
CA ARG A 77 -0.24 4.56 1.69
C ARG A 77 0.39 4.95 3.02
N GLU A 78 1.66 4.62 3.24
CA GLU A 78 2.38 5.01 4.46
C GLU A 78 2.50 6.52 4.59
N ALA A 79 2.73 7.24 3.48
CA ALA A 79 2.78 8.70 3.49
C ALA A 79 1.43 9.33 3.86
N ARG A 80 0.30 8.77 3.39
CA ARG A 80 -1.05 9.18 3.83
C ARG A 80 -1.27 8.95 5.33
N LEU A 81 -0.87 7.78 5.84
CA LEU A 81 -0.98 7.45 7.26
C LEU A 81 -0.11 8.39 8.10
N ALA A 82 1.13 8.64 7.69
CA ALA A 82 2.04 9.55 8.38
C ALA A 82 1.47 10.97 8.45
N LEU A 83 0.83 11.50 7.40
CA LEU A 83 0.18 12.82 7.47
C LEU A 83 -0.96 12.92 8.48
N ALA A 84 -1.58 11.80 8.84
CA ALA A 84 -2.63 11.76 9.86
C ALA A 84 -2.07 11.72 11.29
N GLU A 85 -0.77 11.42 11.47
CA GLU A 85 -0.14 11.35 12.79
C GLU A 85 0.13 12.74 13.39
N ALA A 86 -0.14 12.89 14.68
CA ALA A 86 0.16 14.11 15.40
C ALA A 86 1.69 14.33 15.46
N GLY A 87 2.16 15.48 14.96
CA GLY A 87 3.58 15.82 14.93
C GLY A 87 4.24 15.63 13.56
N VAL A 88 3.52 15.10 12.57
CA VAL A 88 3.96 15.12 11.17
C VAL A 88 3.44 16.38 10.49
N ARG A 89 4.32 17.10 9.79
CA ARG A 89 4.00 18.28 8.99
C ARG A 89 4.33 18.03 7.52
N PRO A 90 3.45 18.40 6.58
CA PRO A 90 3.83 18.40 5.17
C PRO A 90 4.89 19.47 4.91
N CYS A 91 5.86 19.17 4.05
CA CYS A 91 6.82 20.15 3.60
C CYS A 91 6.14 21.22 2.73
N GLU A 92 6.21 22.47 3.20
CA GLU A 92 5.65 23.64 2.52
C GLU A 92 6.35 23.98 1.19
N THR A 93 7.50 23.36 0.89
CA THR A 93 8.21 23.58 -0.38
C THR A 93 7.78 22.61 -1.47
N CYS A 94 7.63 21.32 -1.16
CA CYS A 94 7.24 20.31 -2.15
C CYS A 94 5.75 19.93 -2.09
N HIS A 95 5.01 20.38 -1.07
CA HIS A 95 3.58 20.12 -0.89
C HIS A 95 3.18 18.65 -1.16
N PRO A 96 3.78 17.68 -0.44
CA PRO A 96 3.56 16.26 -0.71
C PRO A 96 2.09 15.83 -0.63
N GLU A 97 1.29 16.52 0.18
CA GLU A 97 -0.14 16.29 0.38
C GLU A 97 -0.95 16.45 -0.91
N ARG A 98 -0.59 17.37 -1.80
CA ARG A 98 -1.34 17.62 -3.05
C ARG A 98 -1.33 16.42 -3.98
N VAL A 99 -0.18 15.75 -4.04
CA VAL A 99 -0.02 14.52 -4.82
C VAL A 99 -0.75 13.37 -4.14
N LEU A 100 -0.76 13.32 -2.80
CA LEU A 100 -1.41 12.24 -2.04
C LEU A 100 -2.94 12.27 -2.09
N THR A 101 -3.55 13.45 -2.24
CA THR A 101 -5.01 13.64 -2.29
C THR A 101 -5.59 13.62 -3.70
N SER A 102 -4.75 13.57 -4.74
CA SER A 102 -5.22 13.40 -6.12
C SER A 102 -5.35 11.90 -6.40
N ASP A 103 -6.52 11.44 -6.84
CA ASP A 103 -6.79 10.05 -7.27
C ASP A 103 -6.22 9.79 -8.67
#